data_AF-A0A383ACG4-F1
#
_entry.id   AF-A0A383ACG4-F1
#
_cell.length_a   1.000
_cell.length_b   1.000
_cell.length_c   1.000
_cell.angle_alpha   90.00
_cell.angle_beta   90.00
_cell.angle_gamma   90.00
#
_symmetry.space_group_name_H-M   'P 1'
#
loop_
_entity.id
_entity.type
_entity.pdbx_description
1 polymer ?
#
loop_
_entity_poly.entity_id
_entity_poly.type
_entity_poly.pdbx_seq_one_letter_code
_entity_poly.pdbx_strand_id
1 'polypeptide(L)'
;SAKKFIENVKLKKDADFIIVDIHGEITSEKMAMGYLFDGKVTMLVGTHTHVPTSDHRIMEKGTAYQTDIGMCGDYNSVIGMNRDNSLKKFFKDPSATKHYPALGEATISGLMVIADDKTGLANKVEPIVLGALLENRI
;
A
#
# COMPACT_ATOMS: atom_id res chain seq x y z
N SER A 1 8.79 -8.76 -16.41
CA SER A 1 9.19 -9.17 -15.05
C SER A 1 9.87 -7.99 -14.36
N ALA A 2 9.91 -7.98 -13.03
CA ALA A 2 10.56 -6.91 -12.25
C ALA A 2 12.01 -6.64 -12.69
N LYS A 3 12.79 -7.70 -12.93
CA LYS A 3 14.19 -7.59 -13.41
C LYS A 3 14.29 -6.85 -14.75
N LYS A 4 13.47 -7.24 -15.73
CA LYS A 4 13.46 -6.61 -17.06
C LYS A 4 13.04 -5.13 -17.00
N PHE A 5 12.12 -4.77 -16.11
CA PHE A 5 11.76 -3.36 -15.90
C PHE A 5 12.95 -2.55 -15.39
N ILE A 6 13.62 -3.04 -14.34
CA ILE A 6 14.80 -2.38 -13.77
C ILE A 6 15.92 -2.23 -14.80
N GLU A 7 16.07 -3.17 -15.73
CA GLU A 7 17.06 -3.09 -16.82
C GLU A 7 16.74 -2.00 -17.84
N ASN A 8 15.45 -1.82 -18.15
CA ASN A 8 14.99 -0.97 -19.24
C ASN A 8 14.62 0.46 -18.83
N VAL A 9 14.26 0.68 -17.55
CA VAL A 9 13.82 1.98 -17.05
C VAL A 9 14.70 2.36 -15.86
N LYS A 10 15.43 3.46 -15.99
CA LYS A 10 16.38 3.95 -14.98
C LYS A 10 15.92 5.31 -14.45
N LEU A 11 15.81 5.39 -13.12
CA LEU A 11 15.55 6.64 -12.41
C LEU A 11 16.59 7.70 -12.79
N LYS A 12 16.13 8.93 -13.02
CA LYS A 12 16.89 10.10 -13.51
C LYS A 12 17.53 9.99 -14.89
N LYS A 13 17.30 8.90 -15.62
CA LYS A 13 17.68 8.77 -17.03
C LYS A 13 16.45 8.70 -17.93
N ASP A 14 15.52 7.80 -17.61
CA ASP A 14 14.32 7.53 -18.41
C ASP A 14 13.05 8.12 -17.76
N ALA A 15 13.09 8.38 -16.45
CA ALA A 15 12.03 9.03 -15.69
C ALA A 15 12.59 9.80 -14.49
N ASP A 16 12.01 10.97 -14.18
CA ASP A 16 12.42 11.78 -13.02
C ASP A 16 12.10 11.10 -11.68
N PHE A 17 10.93 10.50 -11.60
CA PHE A 17 10.46 9.73 -10.46
C PHE A 17 9.84 8.42 -10.95
N ILE A 18 10.02 7.36 -10.16
CA ILE A 18 9.45 6.04 -10.47
C ILE A 18 8.70 5.54 -9.24
N ILE A 19 7.42 5.22 -9.44
CA ILE A 19 6.54 4.69 -8.42
C ILE A 19 6.20 3.25 -8.81
N VAL A 20 6.33 2.33 -7.87
CA VAL A 20 5.97 0.92 -8.04
C VAL A 20 4.89 0.53 -7.03
N ASP A 21 3.77 0.01 -7.53
CA ASP A 21 2.75 -0.65 -6.72
C ASP A 21 2.88 -2.18 -6.88
N ILE A 22 3.14 -2.87 -5.77
CA ILE A 22 3.13 -4.34 -5.69
C ILE A 22 1.79 -4.77 -5.08
N HIS A 23 0.83 -5.05 -5.96
CA HIS A 23 -0.45 -5.61 -5.57
C HIS A 23 -0.32 -7.11 -5.30
N GLY A 24 -0.35 -7.51 -4.02
CA GLY A 24 -0.18 -8.91 -3.64
C GLY A 24 -0.47 -9.18 -2.16
N GLU A 25 -0.66 -10.45 -1.82
CA GLU A 25 -1.05 -10.84 -0.46
C GLU A 25 0.17 -11.01 0.47
N ILE A 26 1.24 -11.63 -0.05
CA ILE A 26 2.32 -12.17 0.78
C ILE A 26 3.33 -11.07 1.12
N THR A 27 3.47 -10.79 2.42
CA THR A 27 4.40 -9.78 2.94
C THR A 27 5.86 -10.07 2.56
N SER A 28 6.29 -11.33 2.56
CA SER A 28 7.66 -11.70 2.17
C SER A 28 7.96 -11.40 0.69
N GLU A 29 6.99 -11.58 -0.21
CA GLU A 29 7.15 -11.22 -1.63
C GLU A 29 7.28 -9.71 -1.80
N LYS A 30 6.44 -8.94 -1.11
CA LYS A 30 6.51 -7.47 -1.11
C LYS A 30 7.85 -6.95 -0.55
N MET A 31 8.33 -7.54 0.54
CA MET A 31 9.64 -7.18 1.13
C MET A 31 10.80 -7.53 0.18
N ALA A 32 10.77 -8.71 -0.43
CA ALA A 32 11.78 -9.13 -1.41
C ALA A 32 11.81 -8.18 -2.62
N MET A 33 10.65 -7.72 -3.09
CA MET A 33 10.57 -6.69 -4.12
C MET A 33 11.13 -5.35 -3.63
N GLY A 34 10.83 -4.92 -2.41
CA GLY A 34 11.45 -3.75 -1.79
C GLY A 34 12.98 -3.77 -1.92
N TYR A 35 13.63 -4.86 -1.49
CA TYR A 35 15.09 -5.01 -1.62
C TYR A 35 15.58 -5.10 -3.07
N LEU A 36 14.80 -5.69 -3.97
CA LEU A 36 15.15 -5.74 -5.39
C LEU A 36 15.18 -4.34 -6.02
N PHE A 37 14.25 -3.47 -5.63
CA PHE A 37 14.05 -2.13 -6.21
C PHE A 37 14.77 -1.01 -5.45
N ASP A 38 15.29 -1.26 -4.26
CA ASP A 38 15.96 -0.25 -3.45
C ASP A 38 17.11 0.47 -4.21
N GLY A 39 17.04 1.81 -4.22
CA GLY A 39 17.93 2.72 -4.94
C GLY A 39 17.67 2.84 -6.44
N LYS A 40 16.61 2.20 -6.96
CA LYS A 40 16.27 2.21 -8.40
C LYS A 40 14.95 2.90 -8.69
N VAL A 41 14.15 3.16 -7.66
CA VAL A 41 12.83 3.80 -7.76
C VAL A 41 12.64 4.77 -6.61
N THR A 42 11.77 5.75 -6.80
CA THR A 42 11.40 6.75 -5.79
C THR A 42 10.66 6.08 -4.64
N MET A 43 9.66 5.26 -4.95
CA MET A 43 8.93 4.49 -3.95
C MET A 43 8.45 3.14 -4.47
N LEU A 44 8.37 2.17 -3.57
CA LEU A 44 7.70 0.89 -3.77
C LEU A 44 6.71 0.68 -2.63
N VAL A 45 5.43 0.67 -2.97
CA VAL A 45 4.35 0.44 -2.01
C VAL A 45 3.67 -0.88 -2.32
N GLY A 46 3.23 -1.58 -1.30
CA GLY A 46 2.30 -2.70 -1.49
C GLY A 46 0.84 -2.26 -1.37
N THR A 47 -0.03 -2.98 -2.05
CA THR A 47 -1.50 -2.90 -1.93
C THR A 47 -2.08 -4.31 -1.87
N HIS A 48 -3.41 -4.44 -1.72
CA HIS A 48 -4.25 -5.66 -1.73
C HIS A 48 -4.83 -6.02 -0.36
N THR A 49 -4.08 -5.94 0.73
CA THR A 49 -4.54 -6.52 2.02
C THR A 49 -5.53 -5.62 2.76
N HIS A 50 -5.70 -4.38 2.30
CA HIS A 50 -6.59 -3.35 2.82
C HIS A 50 -6.26 -2.86 4.24
N VAL A 51 -5.19 -3.35 4.88
CA VAL A 51 -4.78 -2.95 6.22
C VAL A 51 -3.45 -2.21 6.15
N PRO A 52 -3.39 -0.91 6.50
CA PRO A 52 -2.16 -0.14 6.40
C PRO A 52 -1.13 -0.68 7.40
N THR A 53 0.07 -0.98 6.92
CA THR A 53 1.18 -1.43 7.76
C THR A 53 1.94 -0.24 8.35
N SER A 54 2.50 -0.40 9.55
CA SER A 54 3.30 0.65 10.21
C SER A 54 4.80 0.56 9.91
N ASP A 55 5.20 -0.16 8.85
CA ASP A 55 6.60 -0.41 8.50
C ASP A 55 7.17 0.55 7.44
N HIS A 56 6.49 1.69 7.24
CA HIS A 56 6.91 2.72 6.31
C HIS A 56 8.33 3.20 6.66
N ARG A 57 9.21 3.28 5.66
CA ARG A 57 10.59 3.69 5.85
C ARG A 57 11.23 4.10 4.53
N ILE A 58 12.31 4.86 4.64
CA ILE A 58 13.28 5.00 3.55
C ILE A 58 14.27 3.85 3.70
N MET A 59 14.41 3.05 2.65
CA MET A 59 15.35 1.93 2.62
C MET A 59 16.80 2.43 2.50
N GLU A 60 17.77 1.53 2.70
CA GLU A 60 19.20 1.88 2.79
C GLU A 60 19.70 2.69 1.59
N LYS A 61 19.16 2.44 0.39
CA LYS A 61 19.58 3.13 -0.84
C LYS A 61 18.60 4.22 -1.28
N GLY A 62 17.69 4.66 -0.41
CA GLY A 62 16.86 5.85 -0.62
C GLY A 62 15.48 5.61 -1.24
N THR A 63 15.04 4.36 -1.46
CA THR A 63 13.67 4.10 -1.90
C THR A 63 12.69 4.18 -0.73
N ALA A 64 11.60 4.93 -0.86
CA ALA A 64 10.50 4.89 0.11
C ALA A 64 9.73 3.56 -0.01
N TYR A 65 9.38 2.96 1.11
CA TYR A 65 8.75 1.64 1.15
C TYR A 65 7.65 1.57 2.21
N GLN A 66 6.57 0.83 1.91
CA GLN A 66 5.57 0.37 2.89
C GLN A 66 4.95 -0.95 2.41
N THR A 67 4.79 -1.94 3.30
CA THR A 67 4.27 -3.28 2.92
C THR A 67 2.82 -3.25 2.46
N ASP A 68 1.93 -2.49 3.08
CA ASP A 68 0.60 -2.23 2.52
C ASP A 68 0.16 -0.82 2.91
N ILE A 69 -0.25 -0.02 1.92
CA ILE A 69 -0.73 1.35 2.18
C ILE A 69 -2.18 1.37 2.70
N GLY A 70 -2.86 0.23 2.72
CA GLY A 70 -4.23 0.11 3.17
C GLY A 70 -5.27 0.35 2.07
N MET A 71 -6.49 0.64 2.50
CA MET A 71 -7.67 0.85 1.68
C MET A 71 -8.19 2.27 1.89
N CYS A 72 -8.79 2.84 0.86
CA CYS A 72 -9.68 3.99 0.99
C CYS A 72 -11.13 3.49 1.06
N GLY A 73 -11.74 3.49 2.25
CA GLY A 73 -13.08 2.94 2.45
C GLY A 73 -13.46 2.79 3.92
N ASP A 74 -14.62 2.19 4.16
CA ASP A 74 -15.15 1.97 5.51
C ASP A 74 -14.34 0.89 6.25
N TYR A 75 -13.66 1.26 7.33
CA TYR A 75 -12.91 0.32 8.19
C TYR A 75 -13.78 -0.35 9.26
N ASN A 76 -15.05 0.04 9.40
CA ASN A 76 -16.04 -0.65 10.23
C ASN A 76 -16.63 -1.85 9.48
N SER A 77 -15.75 -2.61 8.84
CA SER A 77 -16.11 -3.59 7.82
C SER A 77 -15.13 -4.76 7.88
N VAL A 78 -15.37 -5.79 7.07
CA VAL A 78 -14.39 -6.85 6.83
C VAL A 78 -13.79 -6.59 5.45
N ILE A 79 -12.62 -5.96 5.41
CA ILE A 79 -11.86 -5.70 4.17
C ILE A 79 -12.71 -4.89 3.15
N GLY A 80 -13.53 -3.94 3.65
CA GLY A 80 -14.43 -3.11 2.84
C GLY A 80 -15.82 -3.72 2.60
N MET A 81 -16.04 -4.98 2.99
CA MET A 81 -17.34 -5.66 2.85
C MET A 81 -18.18 -5.55 4.10
N ASN A 82 -19.51 -5.57 3.95
CA ASN A 82 -20.44 -5.55 5.08
C ASN A 82 -20.04 -6.60 6.13
N ARG A 83 -19.75 -6.10 7.35
CA ARG A 83 -19.21 -6.90 8.46
C ARG A 83 -20.08 -8.10 8.79
N ASP A 84 -21.39 -7.87 8.97
CA ASP A 84 -22.31 -8.89 9.46
C ASP A 84 -22.53 -10.00 8.41
N ASN A 85 -22.64 -9.64 7.12
CA ASN A 85 -22.72 -10.64 6.05
C ASN A 85 -21.41 -11.42 5.88
N SER A 86 -20.25 -10.77 6.07
CA SER A 86 -18.96 -11.46 6.07
C SER A 86 -18.85 -12.46 7.23
N LEU A 87 -19.31 -12.11 8.43
CA LEU A 87 -19.37 -13.03 9.57
C LEU A 87 -20.31 -14.22 9.29
N LYS A 88 -21.50 -13.96 8.74
CA LYS A 88 -22.44 -15.03 8.33
C LYS A 88 -21.79 -16.01 7.35
N LYS A 89 -21.07 -15.50 6.34
CA LYS A 89 -20.33 -16.35 5.39
C LYS A 89 -19.23 -17.16 6.07
N PHE A 90 -18.46 -16.54 6.96
CA PHE A 90 -17.39 -17.21 7.69
C PHE A 90 -17.91 -18.41 8.48
N PHE A 91 -19.06 -18.27 9.14
CA PHE A 91 -19.73 -19.34 9.89
C PHE A 91 -20.67 -20.21 9.07
N LYS A 92 -20.70 -20.04 7.73
CA LYS A 92 -21.59 -20.79 6.80
C LYS A 92 -23.07 -20.71 7.18
N ASP A 93 -23.51 -19.56 7.69
CA ASP A 93 -24.91 -19.30 7.99
C ASP A 93 -25.74 -19.33 6.69
N PRO A 94 -26.86 -20.08 6.65
CA PRO A 94 -27.69 -20.21 5.45
C PRO A 94 -28.36 -18.89 5.01
N SER A 95 -28.45 -17.90 5.90
CA SER A 95 -28.96 -16.56 5.61
C SER A 95 -27.90 -15.62 5.00
N ALA A 96 -26.66 -16.09 4.82
CA ALA A 96 -25.62 -15.31 4.16
C ALA A 96 -25.98 -15.03 2.69
N THR A 97 -25.80 -13.79 2.25
CA THR A 97 -26.04 -13.38 0.86
C THR A 97 -24.71 -13.15 0.13
N LYS A 98 -24.76 -12.87 -1.18
CA LYS A 98 -23.57 -12.41 -1.93
C LYS A 98 -22.90 -11.22 -1.21
N HIS A 99 -21.58 -11.10 -1.30
CA HIS A 99 -20.86 -9.95 -0.73
C HIS A 99 -21.37 -8.63 -1.30
N TYR A 100 -21.44 -7.62 -0.44
CA TYR A 100 -21.76 -6.24 -0.77
C TYR A 100 -20.91 -5.31 0.11
N PRO A 101 -20.58 -4.10 -0.38
CA PRO A 101 -19.70 -3.18 0.33
C PRO A 101 -20.36 -2.69 1.63
N ALA A 102 -19.53 -2.34 2.60
CA ALA A 102 -19.98 -1.52 3.72
C ALA A 102 -20.21 -0.07 3.25
N LEU A 103 -21.14 0.63 3.90
CA LEU A 103 -21.60 1.98 3.52
C LEU A 103 -21.40 3.00 4.65
N GLY A 104 -20.59 2.67 5.66
CA GLY A 104 -20.24 3.58 6.75
C GLY A 104 -19.21 4.63 6.33
N GLU A 105 -18.71 5.35 7.32
CA GLU A 105 -17.76 6.44 7.13
C GLU A 105 -16.40 5.92 6.65
N ALA A 106 -15.85 6.54 5.61
CA ALA A 106 -14.61 6.11 4.98
C ALA A 106 -13.37 6.66 5.69
N THR A 107 -12.29 5.89 5.65
CA THR A 107 -10.93 6.35 5.94
C THR A 107 -10.14 6.36 4.64
N ILE A 108 -9.37 7.41 4.40
CA ILE A 108 -8.36 7.49 3.36
C ILE A 108 -7.05 6.97 3.93
N SER A 109 -6.41 6.04 3.21
CA SER A 109 -5.08 5.53 3.54
C SER A 109 -4.13 5.77 2.37
N GLY A 110 -2.89 6.18 2.66
CA GLY A 110 -1.88 6.45 1.64
C GLY A 110 -0.49 6.65 2.22
N LEU A 111 0.45 7.03 1.36
CA LEU A 111 1.83 7.30 1.72
C LEU A 111 2.29 8.61 1.07
N MET A 112 2.68 9.58 1.89
CA MET A 112 3.33 10.81 1.45
C MET A 112 4.83 10.59 1.34
N VAL A 113 5.40 10.96 0.20
CA VAL A 113 6.84 10.87 -0.05
C VAL A 113 7.33 12.23 -0.51
N ILE A 114 8.35 12.77 0.17
CA ILE A 114 9.11 13.92 -0.32
C ILE A 114 10.37 13.39 -0.98
N ALA A 115 10.48 13.56 -2.28
CA ALA A 115 11.61 13.10 -3.07
C ALA A 115 12.61 14.23 -3.37
N ASP A 116 13.86 13.86 -3.60
CA ASP A 116 14.91 14.75 -4.04
C ASP A 116 14.87 14.91 -5.58
N ASP A 117 14.74 16.14 -6.08
CA ASP A 117 14.62 16.39 -7.53
C ASP A 117 15.86 15.98 -8.33
N LYS A 118 17.05 15.99 -7.70
CA LYS A 118 18.31 15.65 -8.38
C LYS A 118 18.49 14.15 -8.50
N THR A 119 18.19 13.40 -7.45
CA THR A 119 18.41 11.94 -7.39
C THR A 119 17.17 11.12 -7.71
N GLY A 120 15.97 11.69 -7.56
CA GLY A 120 14.69 11.01 -7.70
C GLY A 120 14.35 10.09 -6.52
N LEU A 121 15.19 10.03 -5.48
CA LEU A 121 15.04 9.16 -4.32
C LEU A 121 14.30 9.88 -3.19
N ALA A 122 13.77 9.13 -2.22
CA ALA A 122 13.01 9.68 -1.12
C ALA A 122 13.90 10.27 -0.01
N ASN A 123 13.54 11.45 0.49
CA ASN A 123 14.13 12.12 1.64
C ASN A 123 13.24 12.05 2.89
N LYS A 124 11.91 11.93 2.70
CA LYS A 124 10.93 11.80 3.78
C LYS A 124 9.81 10.85 3.36
N VAL A 125 9.29 10.09 4.32
CA VAL A 125 8.12 9.23 4.14
C VAL A 125 7.21 9.33 5.36
N GLU A 126 5.92 9.58 5.14
CA GLU A 126 4.91 9.70 6.20
C GLU A 126 3.60 9.02 5.75
N PRO A 127 2.98 8.17 6.58
CA PRO A 127 1.71 7.55 6.24
C PRO A 127 0.57 8.57 6.34
N ILE A 128 -0.32 8.57 5.36
CA ILE A 128 -1.57 9.32 5.41
C ILE A 128 -2.66 8.38 5.90
N VAL A 129 -3.30 8.71 7.02
CA VAL A 129 -4.50 8.04 7.49
C VAL A 129 -5.49 9.11 7.94
N LEU A 130 -6.61 9.25 7.25
CA LEU A 130 -7.59 10.31 7.53
C LEU A 130 -9.00 9.76 7.46
N GLY A 131 -9.71 9.72 8.59
CA GLY A 131 -11.11 9.32 8.64
C GLY A 131 -11.58 8.90 10.03
N ALA A 132 -12.56 8.01 10.06
CA ALA A 132 -13.36 7.73 11.24
C ALA A 132 -12.65 6.86 12.29
N LEU A 133 -12.22 5.65 11.89
CA LEU A 133 -11.90 4.58 12.84
C LEU A 133 -10.41 4.40 13.14
N LEU A 134 -9.55 4.65 12.16
CA LEU A 134 -8.11 4.48 12.34
C LEU A 134 -7.54 5.73 13.00
N GLU A 135 -6.41 5.57 13.70
CA GLU A 135 -5.65 6.70 14.23
C GLU A 135 -5.21 7.61 13.08
N ASN A 136 -5.63 8.88 13.12
CA ASN A 136 -5.32 9.83 12.07
C ASN A 136 -3.83 10.18 12.05
N ARG A 137 -3.26 10.25 10.85
CA ARG A 137 -1.84 10.52 10.56
C ARG A 137 -1.72 11.47 9.37
N ILE A 138 -0.86 12.47 9.50
CA ILE A 138 -0.44 13.41 8.44
C ILE A 138 1.07 13.52 8.48
#